data_AF-A0A438JZT0-F1
#
_entry.id   AF-A0A438JZT0-F1
#
_cell.length_a   1.000
_cell.length_b   1.000
_cell.length_c   1.000
_cell.angle_alpha   90.00
_cell.angle_beta   90.00
_cell.angle_gamma   90.00
#
_symmetry.space_group_name_H-M   'P 1'
#
loop_
_entity.id
_entity.type
_entity.pdbx_description
1 polymer ?
#
loop_
_entity_poly.entity_id
_entity_poly.type
_entity_poly.pdbx_seq_one_letter_code
_entity_poly.pdbx_strand_id
1 'polypeptide(L)'
;MRQKGMLPDFVLCIGDDRSDEDMFEVIIRAKGLPSLSPVAEVFACTVGRKPSKAKYYLEDTTEILRMLQGLVTASEQAARNASHVASTRAIIDRE
;
A
#
# COMPACT_ATOMS: atom_id res chain seq x y z
N MET A 1 -4.05 -14.33 7.04
CA MET A 1 -5.20 -14.74 6.20
C MET A 1 -4.90 -14.36 4.75
N ARG A 2 -4.66 -15.33 3.86
CA ARG A 2 -4.70 -15.11 2.40
C ARG A 2 -6.10 -15.47 1.95
N GLN A 3 -6.85 -14.55 1.33
CA GLN A 3 -7.90 -15.02 0.43
C GLN A 3 -7.20 -15.80 -0.68
N LYS A 4 -7.40 -17.11 -0.74
CA LYS A 4 -6.79 -17.97 -1.77
C LYS A 4 -7.20 -17.42 -3.14
N GLY A 5 -6.24 -16.91 -3.91
CA GLY A 5 -6.44 -16.48 -5.31
C GLY A 5 -6.17 -15.00 -5.59
N MET A 6 -6.13 -14.12 -4.59
CA MET A 6 -5.83 -12.70 -4.82
C MET A 6 -4.32 -12.44 -4.63
N LEU A 7 -3.68 -11.94 -5.69
CA LEU A 7 -2.29 -11.46 -5.64
C LEU A 7 -2.28 -10.03 -5.11
N PRO A 8 -1.30 -9.64 -4.26
CA PRO A 8 -1.20 -8.26 -3.80
C PRO A 8 -0.95 -7.29 -4.97
N ASP A 9 -1.75 -6.24 -5.03
CA ASP A 9 -1.64 -5.11 -5.97
C ASP A 9 -1.09 -3.83 -5.29
N PHE A 10 -0.98 -3.83 -3.98
CA PHE A 10 -0.33 -2.80 -3.20
C PHE A 10 0.57 -3.42 -2.15
N VAL A 11 1.81 -2.94 -2.05
CA VAL A 11 2.80 -3.41 -1.09
C VAL A 11 3.50 -2.22 -0.45
N LEU A 12 3.43 -2.15 0.87
CA LEU A 12 4.11 -1.15 1.69
C LEU A 12 5.08 -1.86 2.64
N CYS A 13 6.35 -1.49 2.58
CA CYS A 13 7.43 -2.02 3.40
C CYS A 13 8.14 -0.85 4.09
N ILE A 14 8.24 -0.90 5.43
CA ILE A 14 8.83 0.15 6.25
C ILE A 14 9.85 -0.49 7.18
N GLY A 15 11.03 0.11 7.28
CA GLY A 15 12.11 -0.37 8.13
C GLY A 15 13.11 0.73 8.47
N ASP A 16 13.85 0.60 9.55
CA ASP A 16 14.73 1.63 10.12
C ASP A 16 16.18 1.20 10.26
N ASP A 17 16.52 -0.07 9.99
CA ASP A 17 17.85 -0.59 10.26
C ASP A 17 18.49 -1.30 9.07
N ARG A 18 19.62 -1.96 9.31
CA ARG A 18 20.37 -2.67 8.26
C ARG A 18 19.67 -3.96 7.81
N SER A 19 18.90 -4.60 8.69
CA SER A 19 18.21 -5.85 8.36
C SER A 19 17.09 -5.62 7.35
N ASP A 20 16.50 -4.43 7.34
CA ASP A 20 15.44 -4.05 6.41
C ASP A 20 15.94 -3.81 4.98
N GLU A 21 17.23 -3.54 4.79
CA GLU A 21 17.81 -3.25 3.48
C GLU A 21 17.66 -4.42 2.50
N ASP A 22 17.87 -5.65 2.97
CA ASP A 22 17.67 -6.85 2.15
C ASP A 22 16.19 -7.09 1.86
N MET A 23 15.29 -6.70 2.78
CA MET A 23 13.84 -6.74 2.56
C MET A 23 13.41 -5.76 1.46
N PHE A 24 13.92 -4.53 1.48
CA PHE A 24 13.65 -3.51 0.46
C PHE A 24 14.05 -4.00 -0.93
N GLU A 25 15.25 -4.59 -1.05
CA GLU A 25 15.74 -5.10 -2.32
C GLU A 25 14.85 -6.22 -2.88
N VAL A 26 14.50 -7.19 -2.04
CA VAL A 26 13.65 -8.31 -2.46
C VAL A 26 12.28 -7.83 -2.92
N ILE A 27 11.66 -6.90 -2.17
CA ILE A 27 10.29 -6.49 -2.46
C ILE A 27 10.19 -5.58 -3.69
N ILE A 28 11.21 -4.74 -3.92
CA ILE A 28 11.32 -3.95 -5.15
C ILE A 28 11.48 -4.87 -6.36
N ARG A 29 12.32 -5.90 -6.26
CA ARG A 29 12.52 -6.91 -7.32
C ARG A 29 11.32 -7.82 -7.53
N ALA A 30 10.43 -7.95 -6.53
CA ALA A 30 9.21 -8.74 -6.66
C ALA A 30 8.21 -8.13 -7.66
N LYS A 31 8.34 -6.85 -8.01
CA LYS A 31 7.51 -6.20 -9.02
C LYS A 31 7.71 -6.88 -10.38
N GLY A 32 6.62 -7.39 -10.95
CA GLY A 32 6.64 -8.17 -12.20
C GLY A 32 6.89 -9.66 -12.03
N LEU A 33 7.11 -10.14 -10.80
CA LEU A 33 7.13 -11.58 -10.51
C LEU A 33 5.71 -12.12 -10.29
N PRO A 34 5.47 -13.44 -10.50
CA PRO A 34 4.15 -14.06 -10.31
C PRO A 34 3.59 -14.00 -8.88
N SER A 35 4.41 -13.56 -7.91
CA SER A 35 4.02 -13.37 -6.51
C SER A 35 3.17 -12.11 -6.29
N LEU A 36 3.21 -11.13 -7.21
CA LEU A 36 2.46 -9.88 -7.14
C LEU A 36 1.54 -9.72 -8.36
N SER A 37 0.53 -8.88 -8.23
CA SER A 37 -0.32 -8.48 -9.35
C SER A 37 0.52 -7.76 -10.42
N PRO A 38 0.22 -7.89 -11.73
CA PRO A 38 0.91 -7.14 -12.79
C PRO A 38 0.79 -5.62 -12.62
N VAL A 39 -0.26 -5.14 -11.96
CA VAL A 39 -0.47 -3.72 -11.65
C VAL A 39 0.07 -3.32 -10.28
N ALA A 40 0.85 -4.19 -9.63
CA ALA A 40 1.29 -3.96 -8.26
C ALA A 40 2.14 -2.70 -8.10
N GLU A 41 1.76 -1.88 -7.12
CA GLU A 41 2.58 -0.77 -6.65
C GLU A 41 3.33 -1.17 -5.38
N VAL A 42 4.64 -0.87 -5.37
CA VAL A 42 5.55 -1.24 -4.27
C VAL A 42 6.17 0.04 -3.71
N PHE A 43 5.98 0.24 -2.42
CA PHE A 43 6.48 1.36 -1.63
C PHE A 43 7.40 0.84 -0.55
N ALA A 44 8.71 0.95 -0.76
CA ALA A 44 9.72 0.66 0.25
C ALA A 44 10.19 1.99 0.87
N CYS A 45 10.09 2.09 2.19
CA CYS A 45 10.35 3.28 2.97
C CYS A 45 11.36 3.00 4.08
N THR A 46 12.47 3.73 4.10
CA THR A 46 13.34 3.76 5.27
C THR A 46 12.83 4.78 6.30
N VAL A 47 13.01 4.51 7.58
CA VAL A 47 12.77 5.51 8.65
C VAL A 47 14.07 6.27 8.90
N GLY A 48 13.95 7.60 8.98
CA GLY A 48 15.07 8.52 9.06
C GLY A 48 15.74 8.78 7.70
N ARG A 49 16.38 9.95 7.60
CA ARG A 49 17.18 10.34 6.42
C ARG A 49 18.56 9.73 6.47
N LYS A 50 18.71 8.56 5.84
CA LYS A 50 19.98 7.81 5.78
C LYS A 50 20.16 7.12 4.42
N PRO A 51 21.39 6.71 4.06
CA PRO A 51 21.60 5.84 2.90
C PRO A 51 20.76 4.57 3.04
N SER A 52 19.97 4.25 2.02
CA SER A 52 19.10 3.07 1.99
C SER A 52 18.84 2.62 0.55
N LYS A 53 18.53 1.33 0.38
CA LYS A 53 17.99 0.72 -0.85
C LYS A 53 16.50 1.04 -1.03
N ALA A 54 15.81 1.51 0.02
CA ALA A 54 14.44 1.99 -0.09
C ALA A 54 14.35 3.22 -1.00
N LYS A 55 13.25 3.33 -1.77
CA LYS A 55 13.03 4.46 -2.67
C LYS A 55 12.54 5.71 -1.93
N TYR A 56 11.83 5.52 -0.83
CA TYR A 56 11.20 6.58 -0.06
C TYR A 56 11.77 6.60 1.37
N TYR A 57 11.54 7.70 2.09
CA TYR A 57 11.83 7.78 3.51
C TYR A 57 10.67 8.42 4.27
N LEU A 58 10.56 8.08 5.55
CA LEU A 58 9.73 8.75 6.54
C LEU A 58 10.67 9.37 7.57
N GLU A 59 10.43 10.61 8.00
CA GLU A 59 11.38 11.33 8.87
C GLU A 59 11.57 10.62 10.22
N ASP A 60 10.46 10.20 10.82
CA ASP A 60 10.43 9.50 12.10
C ASP A 60 9.18 8.61 12.26
N THR A 61 9.00 8.01 13.43
CA THR A 61 7.86 7.15 13.74
C THR A 61 6.52 7.89 13.77
N THR A 62 6.51 9.19 14.01
CA THR A 62 5.29 10.02 13.96
C THR A 62 4.77 10.10 12.53
N GLU A 63 5.66 10.20 11.54
CA GLU A 63 5.26 10.19 10.14
C GLU A 63 4.67 8.86 9.70
N ILE A 64 5.16 7.72 10.25
CA ILE A 64 4.55 6.40 10.02
C ILE A 64 3.09 6.42 10.49
N LEU A 65 2.84 6.89 11.72
CA LEU A 65 1.49 6.96 12.28
C LEU A 65 0.59 7.87 11.43
N ARG A 66 1.07 9.05 11.04
CA ARG A 66 0.31 9.99 10.20
C ARG A 66 -0.02 9.38 8.84
N MET A 67 0.93 8.68 8.21
CA MET A 67 0.73 8.02 6.93
C MET A 67 -0.29 6.87 7.06
N LEU A 68 -0.17 6.00 8.07
CA LEU A 68 -1.13 4.91 8.31
C LEU A 68 -2.55 5.47 8.58
N GLN A 69 -2.65 6.55 9.36
CA GLN A 69 -3.93 7.23 9.59
C GLN A 69 -4.52 7.78 8.30
N GLY A 70 -3.69 8.37 7.44
CA GLY A 70 -4.09 8.83 6.10
C GLY A 70 -4.63 7.69 5.23
N LEU A 71 -4.01 6.50 5.26
CA LEU A 71 -4.49 5.33 4.54
C LEU A 71 -5.86 4.86 5.05
N VAL A 72 -6.07 4.85 6.36
CA VAL A 72 -7.38 4.52 6.96
C VAL A 72 -8.44 5.51 6.46
N THR A 73 -8.18 6.81 6.58
CA THR A 73 -9.13 7.85 6.15
C THR A 73 -9.45 7.76 4.65
N ALA A 74 -8.43 7.53 3.81
CA ALA A 74 -8.62 7.35 2.37
C ALA A 74 -9.45 6.08 2.05
N SER A 75 -9.19 4.98 2.76
CA SER A 75 -9.94 3.72 2.60
C SER A 75 -11.42 3.87 2.95
N GLU A 76 -11.72 4.52 4.09
CA GLU A 76 -13.10 4.82 4.47
C GLU A 76 -13.80 5.72 3.46
N GLN A 77 -13.11 6.74 2.95
CA GLN A 77 -13.67 7.63 1.95
C GLN A 77 -13.97 6.89 0.63
N ALA A 78 -13.07 6.00 0.20
CA ALA A 78 -13.28 5.17 -0.97
C ALA A 78 -14.50 4.24 -0.79
N ALA A 79 -14.65 3.62 0.39
CA ALA A 79 -15.80 2.78 0.70
C ALA A 79 -17.12 3.57 0.70
N ARG A 80 -17.13 4.76 1.31
CA ARG A 80 -18.29 5.68 1.27
C ARG A 80 -18.65 6.05 -0.17
N ASN A 81 -17.67 6.44 -0.98
CA ASN A 81 -17.90 6.79 -2.38
C ASN A 81 -18.45 5.60 -3.18
N ALA A 82 -17.91 4.40 -2.99
CA ALA A 82 -18.40 3.19 -3.65
C ALA A 82 -19.87 2.88 -3.29
N SER A 83 -20.24 3.05 -2.00
CA SER A 83 -21.62 2.86 -1.55
C SER A 83 -22.58 3.88 -2.18
N HIS A 84 -22.14 5.13 -2.36
CA HIS A 84 -22.95 6.16 -3.00
C HIS A 84 -23.17 5.85 -4.49
N VAL A 85 -22.11 5.44 -5.20
CA VAL A 85 -22.20 5.03 -6.62
C VAL A 85 -23.13 3.83 -6.79
N ALA A 86 -23.03 2.82 -5.92
CA ALA A 86 -23.91 1.66 -5.95
C ALA A 86 -25.37 2.04 -5.75
N SER A 87 -25.63 2.96 -4.81
CA SER A 87 -26.99 3.46 -4.52
C SER A 87 -27.58 4.23 -5.70
N THR A 88 -26.80 5.11 -6.34
CA THR A 88 -27.25 5.85 -7.53
C THR A 88 -27.54 4.91 -8.70
N ARG A 89 -26.70 3.89 -8.93
CA ARG A 89 -26.88 2.94 -10.03
C ARG A 89 -28.13 2.07 -9.85
N ALA A 90 -28.42 1.65 -8.62
CA ALA A 90 -29.63 0.89 -8.30
C ALA A 90 -30.94 1.68 -8.49
N ILE A 91 -30.89 3.02 -8.48
CA ILE A 91 -32.06 3.88 -8.77
C ILE A 91 -32.28 3.97 -10.28
N ILE A 92 -31.21 4.08 -11.08
CA ILE A 92 -31.29 4.18 -12.55
C ILE A 92 -31.77 2.85 -13.17
N ASP A 93 -31.33 1.70 -12.64
CA ASP A 93 -31.73 0.39 -13.17
C ASP A 93 -33.17 -0.03 -12.76
N ARG A 94 -33.94 0.86 -12.08
CA ARG A 94 -35.33 0.63 -11.65
C ARG A 94 -36.39 1.34 -12.51
N GLU A 95 -35.99 2.08 -13.54
CA GLU A 95 -36.86 2.65 -14.59
C GLU A 95 -36.75 1.84 -15.89
#